data_AF-A0A7C2A3D6-F1
#
_entry.id   AF-A0A7C2A3D6-F1
#
_cell.length_a   1.000
_cell.length_b   1.000
_cell.length_c   1.000
_cell.angle_alpha   90.00
_cell.angle_beta   90.00
_cell.angle_gamma   90.00
#
_symmetry.space_group_name_H-M   'P 1'
#
loop_
_entity.id
_entity.type
_entity.pdbx_description
1 polymer ?
#
loop_
_entity_poly.entity_id
_entity_poly.type
_entity_poly.pdbx_seq_one_letter_code
_entity_poly.pdbx_strand_id
1 'polypeptide(L)'
;MKKYGELIQFEPVISNIELEDSEDYDKAKSLVSSYVISEKMSQKLSNIIIEQLQYEEFVDNKALWIVGNYGSGKSHLMSVLSAIAEFPDLAESITNKEVRESAKRIAGKFKVIRFEIGATTMALTDIITANLTEGLAKMGIDFQFPPMSEITSNHKTYFEKMMAVFHKKYPEQGLLFVCDEMLDYFRSRNEQQLPLDIAILRVIGEVIGDTRFRFVAGVQEAIFDSTKLEFLSKEVRRIRDRAEQVLIAREDIKFVIAERLLKKDAQQQAWVRQYLQKFTPYYEKMNERLDEFVRLFPVHPDYINTFENIRMAGLEQRQVLRSLSRQMKALMDQDVPEDIPGIFSYDTYWEELRTEPSMRTNPEVGQVIDTAETLIDRVEQAYPVAGEKEFAKRLVAGLAIHRMAVGDIYSEIGATATELRDSLCLYLKNIEILPGDKSKNLETQIVSVLGKIRNTVNGQYFSKNRTNDQFYLDLKKTEDFDAHIEQKASTLADDSINSAYRAAMLEILEQTDTQQSHTAMWQHELKWIEKNINRPGWLFLGSPNERETAKPPLDYYMYFIQPE
;
A
#
# COMPACT_ATOMS: atom_id res chain seq x y z
N MET A 1 22.31 -8.43 26.15
CA MET A 1 21.55 -7.99 24.95
C MET A 1 20.71 -9.17 24.50
N LYS A 2 19.46 -8.94 24.09
CA LYS A 2 18.61 -9.99 23.53
C LYS A 2 18.73 -9.98 22.01
N LYS A 3 18.73 -11.15 21.40
CA LYS A 3 18.62 -11.28 19.94
C LYS A 3 17.18 -11.16 19.49
N TYR A 4 16.95 -10.75 18.24
CA TYR A 4 15.60 -10.77 17.66
C TYR A 4 14.97 -12.16 17.71
N GLY A 5 15.76 -13.21 17.46
CA GLY A 5 15.28 -14.59 17.51
C GLY A 5 14.87 -15.11 18.89
N GLU A 6 15.28 -14.44 19.97
CA GLU A 6 14.82 -14.76 21.33
C GLU A 6 13.46 -14.11 21.67
N LEU A 7 13.01 -13.16 20.85
CA LEU A 7 11.78 -12.38 21.05
C LEU A 7 10.64 -12.81 20.12
N ILE A 8 10.95 -13.60 19.09
CA ILE A 8 10.04 -13.92 18.00
C ILE A 8 10.11 -15.42 17.71
N GLN A 9 8.94 -16.07 17.69
CA GLN A 9 8.78 -17.39 17.11
C GLN A 9 8.43 -17.22 15.62
N PHE A 10 9.36 -17.63 14.76
CA PHE A 10 9.24 -17.47 13.32
C PHE A 10 8.75 -18.77 12.67
N GLU A 11 7.53 -18.76 12.15
CA GLU A 11 7.03 -19.79 11.25
C GLU A 11 6.96 -19.24 9.81
N PRO A 12 7.81 -19.72 8.88
CA PRO A 12 7.81 -19.21 7.51
C PRO A 12 6.46 -19.49 6.82
N VAL A 13 6.00 -18.55 6.00
CA VAL A 13 4.82 -18.77 5.16
C VAL A 13 5.14 -19.84 4.11
N ILE A 14 4.34 -20.91 4.07
CA ILE A 14 4.44 -21.99 3.07
C ILE A 14 4.30 -21.37 1.67
N SER A 15 5.25 -21.68 0.78
CA SER A 15 5.54 -20.81 -0.36
C SER A 15 4.63 -20.97 -1.57
N ASN A 16 3.78 -22.00 -1.68
CA ASN A 16 2.69 -22.10 -2.66
C ASN A 16 1.58 -22.94 -2.02
N ILE A 17 0.35 -22.43 -1.96
CA ILE A 17 -0.82 -23.22 -1.55
C ILE A 17 -1.68 -23.34 -2.80
N GLU A 18 -1.69 -24.52 -3.39
CA GLU A 18 -2.57 -24.84 -4.50
C GLU A 18 -3.90 -25.35 -3.95
N LEU A 19 -5.02 -24.95 -4.55
CA LEU A 19 -6.33 -25.36 -4.06
C LEU A 19 -6.45 -26.89 -4.00
N GLU A 20 -5.86 -27.57 -5.00
CA GLU A 20 -5.82 -29.03 -5.12
C GLU A 20 -5.02 -29.72 -4.00
N ASP A 21 -4.07 -29.03 -3.34
CA ASP A 21 -3.31 -29.60 -2.22
C ASP A 21 -4.23 -30.06 -1.07
N SER A 22 -5.41 -29.47 -0.94
CA SER A 22 -6.40 -29.82 0.09
C SER A 22 -7.21 -31.08 -0.21
N GLU A 23 -6.98 -31.75 -1.34
CA GLU A 23 -7.52 -33.09 -1.62
C GLU A 23 -6.74 -34.19 -0.87
N ASP A 24 -5.44 -33.97 -0.63
CA ASP A 24 -4.61 -34.86 0.19
C ASP A 24 -4.84 -34.58 1.69
N TYR A 25 -5.17 -35.62 2.46
CA TYR A 25 -5.52 -35.48 3.87
C TYR A 25 -4.39 -34.88 4.72
N ASP A 26 -3.13 -35.30 4.53
CA ASP A 26 -2.01 -34.83 5.34
C ASP A 26 -1.69 -33.36 5.05
N LYS A 27 -1.74 -32.98 3.76
CA LYS A 27 -1.62 -31.58 3.35
C LYS A 27 -2.80 -30.75 3.85
N ALA A 28 -4.03 -31.23 3.72
CA ALA A 28 -5.24 -30.59 4.21
C ALA A 28 -5.17 -30.31 5.72
N LYS A 29 -4.71 -31.28 6.51
CA LYS A 29 -4.49 -31.12 7.94
C LYS A 29 -3.46 -30.03 8.26
N SER A 30 -2.36 -29.98 7.52
CA SER A 30 -1.35 -28.94 7.66
C SER A 30 -1.92 -27.55 7.32
N LEU A 31 -2.73 -27.46 6.25
CA LEU A 31 -3.38 -26.22 5.84
C LEU A 31 -4.39 -25.72 6.90
N VAL A 32 -5.20 -26.61 7.48
CA VAL A 32 -6.18 -26.27 8.52
C VAL A 32 -5.49 -25.84 9.81
N SER A 33 -4.51 -26.61 10.29
CA SER A 33 -3.81 -26.32 11.56
C SER A 33 -2.95 -25.05 11.49
N SER A 34 -2.42 -24.71 10.32
CA SER A 34 -1.62 -23.51 10.10
C SER A 34 -2.43 -22.27 9.72
N TYR A 35 -3.75 -22.39 9.54
CA TYR A 35 -4.62 -21.25 9.25
C TYR A 35 -4.88 -20.44 10.51
N VAL A 36 -4.54 -19.16 10.45
CA VAL A 36 -4.69 -18.24 11.57
C VAL A 36 -5.93 -17.40 11.38
N ILE A 37 -6.78 -17.35 12.42
CA ILE A 37 -8.11 -16.75 12.37
C ILE A 37 -8.16 -15.54 13.32
N SER A 38 -8.32 -14.34 12.74
CA SER A 38 -8.57 -13.11 13.50
C SER A 38 -9.97 -13.13 14.13
N GLU A 39 -10.24 -12.26 15.10
CA GLU A 39 -11.58 -12.14 15.71
C GLU A 39 -12.65 -11.79 14.66
N LYS A 40 -12.36 -10.83 13.77
CA LYS A 40 -13.28 -10.45 12.68
C LYS A 40 -13.51 -11.60 11.71
N MET A 41 -12.47 -12.36 11.38
CA MET A 41 -12.57 -13.53 10.52
C MET A 41 -13.34 -14.66 11.21
N SER A 42 -13.19 -14.84 12.53
CA SER A 42 -13.97 -15.80 13.34
C SER A 42 -15.47 -15.56 13.16
N GLN A 43 -15.90 -14.31 13.30
CA GLN A 43 -17.28 -13.91 13.13
C GLN A 43 -17.79 -14.14 11.70
N LYS A 44 -16.99 -13.83 10.67
CA LYS A 44 -17.34 -14.10 9.27
C LYS A 44 -17.42 -15.60 8.98
N LEU A 45 -16.50 -16.40 9.52
CA LEU A 45 -16.49 -17.84 9.34
C LEU A 45 -17.72 -18.47 9.97
N SER A 46 -17.98 -18.19 11.24
CA SER A 46 -19.08 -18.76 12.00
C SER A 46 -20.45 -18.29 11.50
N ASN A 47 -20.65 -16.99 11.34
CA ASN A 47 -21.99 -16.42 11.16
C ASN A 47 -22.38 -16.19 9.69
N ILE A 48 -21.43 -16.29 8.75
CA ILE A 48 -21.70 -16.10 7.33
C ILE A 48 -21.28 -17.34 6.55
N ILE A 49 -20.00 -17.69 6.52
CA ILE A 49 -19.51 -18.77 5.66
C ILE A 49 -20.15 -20.11 6.04
N ILE A 50 -20.05 -20.51 7.30
CA ILE A 50 -20.55 -21.80 7.77
C ILE A 50 -22.07 -21.86 7.68
N GLU A 51 -22.78 -20.76 8.01
CA GLU A 51 -24.24 -20.65 7.85
C GLU A 51 -24.69 -20.81 6.39
N GLN A 52 -23.93 -20.25 5.44
CA GLN A 52 -24.23 -20.34 4.02
C GLN A 52 -23.86 -21.71 3.42
N LEU A 53 -22.88 -22.41 4.00
CA LEU A 53 -22.50 -23.75 3.56
C LEU A 53 -23.43 -24.83 4.11
N GLN A 54 -23.83 -24.76 5.38
CA GLN A 54 -24.68 -25.80 5.97
C GLN A 54 -26.04 -25.93 5.25
N TYR A 55 -26.66 -27.10 5.37
CA TYR A 55 -27.93 -27.43 4.70
C TYR A 55 -28.91 -28.19 5.61
N GLU A 56 -28.67 -28.23 6.91
CA GLU A 56 -29.58 -28.86 7.89
C GLU A 56 -30.64 -27.89 8.38
N GLU A 57 -30.27 -26.61 8.52
CA GLU A 57 -31.19 -25.54 8.88
C GLU A 57 -31.52 -24.72 7.64
N PHE A 58 -32.79 -24.35 7.51
CA PHE A 58 -33.22 -23.51 6.41
C PHE A 58 -32.64 -22.11 6.57
N VAL A 59 -31.75 -21.76 5.65
CA VAL A 59 -31.19 -20.42 5.44
C VAL A 59 -31.39 -20.12 3.96
N ASP A 60 -31.55 -18.84 3.58
CA ASP A 60 -31.52 -18.43 2.17
C ASP A 60 -30.09 -18.62 1.63
N ASN A 61 -29.71 -19.87 1.36
CA ASN A 61 -28.35 -20.27 1.01
C ASN A 61 -27.97 -19.64 -0.34
N LYS A 62 -26.80 -19.02 -0.37
CA LYS A 62 -26.25 -18.30 -1.52
C LYS A 62 -24.86 -18.82 -1.87
N ALA A 63 -24.41 -18.45 -3.07
CA ALA A 63 -23.00 -18.64 -3.42
C ALA A 63 -22.10 -17.81 -2.49
N LEU A 64 -20.92 -18.31 -2.17
CA LEU A 64 -19.93 -17.58 -1.36
C LEU A 64 -18.84 -17.03 -2.26
N TRP A 65 -18.66 -15.71 -2.24
CA TRP A 65 -17.57 -15.05 -2.93
C TRP A 65 -16.55 -14.59 -1.92
N ILE A 66 -15.40 -15.26 -1.89
CA ILE A 66 -14.27 -14.86 -1.06
C ILE A 66 -13.56 -13.72 -1.79
N VAL A 67 -13.83 -12.50 -1.34
CA VAL A 67 -13.31 -11.28 -1.94
C VAL A 67 -12.04 -10.87 -1.22
N GLY A 68 -10.97 -10.66 -1.96
CA GLY A 68 -9.71 -10.20 -1.41
C GLY A 68 -8.66 -10.05 -2.48
N ASN A 69 -7.63 -9.28 -2.19
CA ASN A 69 -6.55 -9.06 -3.13
C ASN A 69 -5.66 -10.32 -3.31
N TYR A 70 -4.88 -10.37 -4.39
CA TYR A 70 -3.99 -11.51 -4.65
C TYR A 70 -2.95 -11.62 -3.54
N GLY A 71 -2.86 -12.78 -2.87
CA GLY A 71 -1.97 -12.95 -1.71
C GLY A 71 -2.59 -12.60 -0.36
N SER A 72 -3.88 -12.22 -0.30
CA SER A 72 -4.61 -12.03 0.95
C SER A 72 -4.99 -13.34 1.66
N GLY A 73 -4.60 -14.50 1.13
CA GLY A 73 -4.93 -15.81 1.69
C GLY A 73 -6.27 -16.40 1.23
N LYS A 74 -6.88 -15.91 0.14
CA LYS A 74 -8.13 -16.47 -0.42
C LYS A 74 -8.05 -17.97 -0.70
N SER A 75 -7.04 -18.40 -1.46
CA SER A 75 -6.83 -19.81 -1.83
C SER A 75 -6.60 -20.67 -0.58
N HIS A 76 -5.88 -20.14 0.43
CA HIS A 76 -5.70 -20.82 1.72
C HIS A 76 -7.03 -20.96 2.45
N LEU A 77 -7.85 -19.90 2.54
CA LEU A 77 -9.17 -19.96 3.15
C LEU A 77 -10.09 -20.97 2.43
N MET A 78 -10.15 -20.94 1.10
CA MET A 78 -10.95 -21.89 0.32
C MET A 78 -10.47 -23.34 0.49
N SER A 79 -9.15 -23.55 0.59
CA SER A 79 -8.54 -24.85 0.87
C SER A 79 -8.91 -25.35 2.28
N VAL A 80 -8.92 -24.47 3.27
CA VAL A 80 -9.32 -24.80 4.66
C VAL A 80 -10.79 -25.16 4.71
N LEU A 81 -11.66 -24.37 4.07
CA LEU A 81 -13.11 -24.63 4.04
C LEU A 81 -13.44 -25.95 3.34
N SER A 82 -12.82 -26.20 2.18
CA SER A 82 -13.01 -27.46 1.45
C SER A 82 -12.48 -28.66 2.23
N ALA A 83 -11.30 -28.56 2.83
CA ALA A 83 -10.73 -29.60 3.68
C ALA A 83 -11.65 -29.96 4.86
N ILE A 84 -12.17 -28.96 5.59
CA ILE A 84 -13.11 -29.19 6.69
C ILE A 84 -14.39 -29.83 6.18
N ALA A 85 -14.95 -29.31 5.08
CA ALA A 85 -16.18 -29.82 4.50
C ALA A 85 -16.06 -31.29 4.02
N GLU A 86 -14.88 -31.72 3.59
CA GLU A 86 -14.60 -33.07 3.11
C GLU A 86 -14.20 -34.05 4.22
N PHE A 87 -13.39 -33.61 5.18
CA PHE A 87 -12.80 -34.48 6.21
C PHE A 87 -13.37 -34.16 7.60
N PRO A 88 -14.12 -35.08 8.23
CA PRO A 88 -14.89 -34.81 9.45
C PRO A 88 -14.02 -34.48 10.67
N ASP A 89 -12.81 -35.01 10.75
CA ASP A 89 -11.89 -34.88 11.88
C ASP A 89 -11.03 -33.61 11.82
N LEU A 90 -10.94 -32.95 10.66
CA LEU A 90 -10.12 -31.74 10.50
C LEU A 90 -10.70 -30.53 11.22
N ALA A 91 -12.00 -30.51 11.54
CA ALA A 91 -12.59 -29.44 12.35
C ALA A 91 -11.86 -29.27 13.70
N GLU A 92 -11.42 -30.36 14.33
CA GLU A 92 -10.69 -30.32 15.61
C GLU A 92 -9.28 -29.70 15.50
N SER A 93 -8.73 -29.63 14.28
CA SER A 93 -7.43 -29.00 14.01
C SER A 93 -7.50 -27.47 13.94
N ILE A 94 -8.71 -26.89 13.95
CA ILE A 94 -8.91 -25.43 13.93
C ILE A 94 -8.49 -24.83 15.28
N THR A 95 -7.60 -23.84 15.24
CA THR A 95 -7.05 -23.19 16.45
C THR A 95 -8.09 -22.36 17.21
N ASN A 96 -8.96 -21.64 16.50
CA ASN A 96 -10.02 -20.82 17.10
C ASN A 96 -11.20 -21.70 17.59
N LYS A 97 -11.56 -21.56 18.87
CA LYS A 97 -12.61 -22.39 19.52
C LYS A 97 -14.01 -22.14 18.98
N GLU A 98 -14.37 -20.88 18.69
CA GLU A 98 -15.69 -20.52 18.18
C GLU A 98 -15.88 -21.12 16.77
N VAL A 99 -14.90 -20.91 15.89
CA VAL A 99 -14.93 -21.49 14.54
C VAL A 99 -14.91 -23.01 14.57
N ARG A 100 -14.13 -23.62 15.49
CA ARG A 100 -14.09 -25.08 15.66
C ARG A 100 -15.47 -25.66 15.94
N GLU A 101 -16.22 -25.06 16.87
CA GLU A 101 -17.57 -25.53 17.20
C GLU A 101 -18.53 -25.32 16.03
N SER A 102 -18.51 -24.15 15.39
CA SER A 102 -19.32 -23.86 14.21
C SER A 102 -19.01 -24.82 13.04
N ALA A 103 -17.74 -25.13 12.81
CA ALA A 103 -17.26 -25.97 11.71
C ALA A 103 -17.83 -27.40 11.75
N LYS A 104 -18.21 -27.90 12.94
CA LYS A 104 -18.87 -29.22 13.08
C LYS A 104 -20.16 -29.32 12.26
N ARG A 105 -20.81 -28.19 11.94
CA ARG A 105 -22.01 -28.16 11.10
C ARG A 105 -21.77 -28.52 9.64
N ILE A 106 -20.52 -28.42 9.17
CA ILE A 106 -20.14 -28.76 7.78
C ILE A 106 -19.08 -29.88 7.69
N ALA A 107 -18.45 -30.23 8.82
CA ALA A 107 -17.34 -31.17 8.86
C ALA A 107 -17.70 -32.54 8.25
N GLY A 108 -17.00 -32.94 7.18
CA GLY A 108 -17.22 -34.22 6.47
C GLY A 108 -18.57 -34.37 5.77
N LYS A 109 -19.35 -33.28 5.64
CA LYS A 109 -20.70 -33.31 5.05
C LYS A 109 -20.72 -33.13 3.54
N PHE A 110 -19.57 -32.97 2.90
CA PHE A 110 -19.47 -32.71 1.47
C PHE A 110 -18.52 -33.66 0.75
N LYS A 111 -18.85 -33.95 -0.52
CA LYS A 111 -17.84 -34.23 -1.53
C LYS A 111 -17.43 -32.93 -2.18
N VAL A 112 -16.14 -32.76 -2.45
CA VAL A 112 -15.61 -31.50 -2.96
C VAL A 112 -15.01 -31.68 -4.34
N ILE A 113 -15.32 -30.74 -5.24
CA ILE A 113 -14.64 -30.57 -6.52
C ILE A 113 -13.95 -29.22 -6.49
N ARG A 114 -12.63 -29.23 -6.71
CA ARG A 114 -11.75 -28.06 -6.67
C ARG A 114 -11.19 -27.83 -8.05
N PHE A 115 -11.16 -26.59 -8.51
CA PHE A 115 -10.55 -26.24 -9.80
C PHE A 115 -10.13 -24.77 -9.83
N GLU A 116 -9.26 -24.46 -10.78
CA GLU A 116 -8.76 -23.11 -11.05
C GLU A 116 -9.00 -22.77 -12.52
N ILE A 117 -9.38 -21.52 -12.80
CA ILE A 117 -9.59 -21.07 -14.18
C ILE A 117 -8.31 -20.46 -14.72
N GLY A 118 -7.56 -21.23 -15.50
CA GLY A 118 -6.40 -20.73 -16.23
C GLY A 118 -6.75 -19.86 -17.44
N ALA A 119 -5.74 -19.43 -18.20
CA ALA A 119 -5.92 -18.66 -19.43
C ALA A 119 -6.69 -19.48 -20.48
N THR A 120 -7.93 -19.08 -20.78
CA THR A 120 -8.81 -19.80 -21.70
C THR A 120 -9.76 -18.89 -22.47
N THR A 121 -10.16 -19.33 -23.66
CA THR A 121 -11.18 -18.68 -24.49
C THR A 121 -12.56 -19.33 -24.35
N MET A 122 -12.66 -20.47 -23.65
CA MET A 122 -13.91 -21.23 -23.45
C MET A 122 -14.97 -20.40 -22.72
N ALA A 123 -16.24 -20.75 -22.87
CA ALA A 123 -17.31 -20.14 -22.07
C ALA A 123 -17.32 -20.65 -20.63
N LEU A 124 -17.77 -19.82 -19.68
CA LEU A 124 -17.75 -20.16 -18.27
C LEU A 124 -18.66 -21.36 -17.98
N THR A 125 -19.78 -21.45 -18.70
CA THR A 125 -20.66 -22.61 -18.66
C THR A 125 -19.93 -23.90 -19.04
N ASP A 126 -19.14 -23.87 -20.12
CA ASP A 126 -18.39 -25.04 -20.58
C ASP A 126 -17.31 -25.43 -19.56
N ILE A 127 -16.59 -24.44 -19.00
CA ILE A 127 -15.58 -24.66 -17.96
C ILE A 127 -16.23 -25.31 -16.73
N ILE A 128 -17.35 -24.77 -16.24
CA ILE A 128 -18.05 -25.27 -15.06
C ILE A 128 -18.57 -26.70 -15.29
N THR A 129 -19.29 -26.91 -16.40
CA THR A 129 -19.87 -28.23 -16.69
C THR A 129 -18.82 -29.30 -16.96
N ALA A 130 -17.70 -28.95 -17.59
CA ALA A 130 -16.57 -29.87 -17.78
C ALA A 130 -15.94 -30.28 -16.45
N ASN A 131 -15.64 -29.32 -15.56
CA ASN A 131 -15.06 -29.60 -14.25
C ASN A 131 -16.02 -30.40 -13.35
N LEU A 132 -17.32 -30.13 -13.41
CA LEU A 132 -18.33 -30.94 -12.71
C LEU A 132 -18.39 -32.36 -13.26
N THR A 133 -18.37 -32.53 -14.58
CA THR A 133 -18.39 -33.85 -15.22
C THR A 133 -17.16 -34.67 -14.83
N GLU A 134 -15.96 -34.07 -14.92
CA GLU A 134 -14.71 -34.73 -14.53
C GLU A 134 -14.69 -35.08 -13.04
N GLY A 135 -15.05 -34.13 -12.17
CA GLY A 135 -15.07 -34.35 -10.72
C GLY A 135 -16.08 -35.43 -10.29
N LEU A 136 -17.27 -35.45 -10.90
CA LEU A 136 -18.25 -36.51 -10.66
C LEU A 136 -17.74 -37.87 -11.14
N ALA A 137 -17.06 -37.92 -12.30
CA ALA A 137 -16.46 -39.16 -12.81
C ALA A 137 -15.39 -39.72 -11.85
N LYS A 138 -14.54 -38.86 -11.27
CA LYS A 138 -13.58 -39.25 -10.20
C LYS A 138 -14.27 -39.83 -8.97
N MET A 139 -15.47 -39.32 -8.65
CA MET A 139 -16.33 -39.86 -7.59
C MET A 139 -17.13 -41.11 -8.02
N GLY A 140 -16.92 -41.61 -9.25
CA GLY A 140 -17.60 -42.75 -9.87
C GLY A 140 -19.07 -42.50 -10.21
N ILE A 141 -19.42 -41.27 -10.56
CA ILE A 141 -20.73 -40.86 -11.07
C ILE A 141 -20.54 -40.50 -12.55
N ASP A 142 -21.21 -41.25 -13.43
CA ASP A 142 -21.23 -40.94 -14.86
C ASP A 142 -22.43 -40.02 -15.15
N PHE A 143 -22.15 -38.74 -15.35
CA PHE A 143 -23.14 -37.74 -15.71
C PHE A 143 -22.51 -36.75 -16.70
N GLN A 144 -23.14 -36.58 -17.86
CA GLN A 144 -22.71 -35.61 -18.86
C GLN A 144 -23.75 -34.51 -19.00
N PHE A 145 -23.28 -33.27 -18.98
CA PHE A 145 -24.09 -32.13 -19.37
C PHE A 145 -24.27 -32.10 -20.88
N PRO A 146 -25.47 -31.77 -21.39
CA PRO A 146 -25.65 -31.57 -22.82
C PRO A 146 -24.84 -30.35 -23.30
N PRO A 147 -24.39 -30.35 -24.56
CA PRO A 147 -23.70 -29.19 -25.12
C PRO A 147 -24.63 -27.98 -25.17
N MET A 148 -24.07 -26.78 -25.05
CA MET A 148 -24.81 -25.51 -25.04
C MET A 148 -25.79 -25.35 -26.22
N SER A 149 -25.45 -25.90 -27.39
CA SER A 149 -26.31 -25.88 -28.58
C SER A 149 -27.62 -26.68 -28.45
N GLU A 150 -27.67 -27.63 -27.51
CA GLU A 150 -28.81 -28.52 -27.29
C GLU A 150 -29.65 -28.13 -26.07
N ILE A 151 -29.22 -27.09 -25.34
CA ILE A 151 -29.92 -26.60 -24.16
C ILE A 151 -31.10 -25.73 -24.60
N THR A 152 -32.29 -26.34 -24.60
CA THR A 152 -33.56 -25.71 -25.00
C THR A 152 -34.31 -25.04 -23.83
N SER A 153 -33.84 -25.22 -22.59
CA SER A 153 -34.45 -24.72 -21.33
C SER A 153 -33.42 -24.08 -20.40
N ASN A 154 -33.84 -23.51 -19.26
CA ASN A 154 -32.92 -23.02 -18.22
C ASN A 154 -31.96 -24.14 -17.77
N HIS A 155 -30.67 -23.82 -17.60
CA HIS A 155 -29.62 -24.75 -17.17
C HIS A 155 -29.93 -25.40 -15.81
N LYS A 156 -30.78 -24.77 -14.98
CA LYS A 156 -31.19 -25.24 -13.65
C LYS A 156 -31.60 -26.71 -13.63
N THR A 157 -32.45 -27.14 -14.57
CA THR A 157 -32.97 -28.52 -14.61
C THR A 157 -31.87 -29.58 -14.76
N TYR A 158 -30.77 -29.24 -15.45
CA TYR A 158 -29.65 -30.16 -15.63
C TYR A 158 -28.82 -30.28 -14.35
N PHE A 159 -28.63 -29.19 -13.61
CA PHE A 159 -28.01 -29.22 -12.29
C PHE A 159 -28.86 -30.00 -11.27
N GLU A 160 -30.19 -29.87 -11.30
CA GLU A 160 -31.08 -30.67 -10.45
C GLU A 160 -30.98 -32.16 -10.76
N LYS A 161 -30.95 -32.54 -12.06
CA LYS A 161 -30.73 -33.93 -12.48
C LYS A 161 -29.36 -34.45 -12.05
N MET A 162 -28.32 -33.64 -12.20
CA MET A 162 -26.97 -33.96 -11.71
C MET A 162 -27.00 -34.23 -10.21
N MET A 163 -27.59 -33.33 -9.41
CA MET A 163 -27.72 -33.50 -7.97
C MET A 163 -28.58 -34.71 -7.58
N ALA A 164 -29.60 -35.05 -8.35
CA ALA A 164 -30.39 -36.26 -8.12
C ALA A 164 -29.56 -37.54 -8.34
N VAL A 165 -28.69 -37.58 -9.35
CA VAL A 165 -27.76 -38.70 -9.57
C VAL A 165 -26.70 -38.74 -8.46
N PHE A 166 -26.15 -37.60 -8.07
CA PHE A 166 -25.20 -37.49 -6.96
C PHE A 166 -25.80 -38.00 -5.64
N HIS A 167 -27.01 -37.56 -5.30
CA HIS A 167 -27.69 -37.94 -4.06
C HIS A 167 -28.01 -39.43 -3.98
N LYS A 168 -28.27 -40.10 -5.12
CA LYS A 168 -28.42 -41.57 -5.15
C LYS A 168 -27.16 -42.31 -4.68
N LYS A 169 -25.98 -41.76 -4.95
CA LYS A 169 -24.70 -42.34 -4.54
C LYS A 169 -24.26 -41.89 -3.15
N TYR A 170 -24.49 -40.62 -2.82
CA TYR A 170 -24.11 -39.98 -1.55
C TYR A 170 -25.33 -39.31 -0.90
N PRO A 171 -26.23 -40.08 -0.25
CA PRO A 171 -27.49 -39.56 0.28
C PRO A 171 -27.33 -38.59 1.44
N GLU A 172 -26.30 -38.79 2.27
CA GLU A 172 -26.04 -37.97 3.46
C GLU A 172 -25.05 -36.83 3.22
N GLN A 173 -24.62 -36.61 1.96
CA GLN A 173 -23.62 -35.59 1.64
C GLN A 173 -24.16 -34.54 0.67
N GLY A 174 -23.57 -33.35 0.74
CA GLY A 174 -23.69 -32.29 -0.26
C GLY A 174 -22.54 -32.33 -1.25
N LEU A 175 -22.65 -31.52 -2.30
CA LEU A 175 -21.57 -31.31 -3.27
C LEU A 175 -21.09 -29.87 -3.13
N LEU A 176 -19.82 -29.70 -2.77
CA LEU A 176 -19.16 -28.41 -2.67
C LEU A 176 -18.28 -28.20 -3.90
N PHE A 177 -18.55 -27.15 -4.66
CA PHE A 177 -17.79 -26.79 -5.84
C PHE A 177 -16.98 -25.52 -5.54
N VAL A 178 -15.66 -25.59 -5.66
CA VAL A 178 -14.73 -24.52 -5.28
C VAL A 178 -13.90 -24.09 -6.47
N CYS A 179 -13.97 -22.81 -6.81
CA CYS A 179 -13.30 -22.19 -7.95
C CYS A 179 -12.35 -21.09 -7.49
N ASP A 180 -11.06 -21.17 -7.81
CA ASP A 180 -10.17 -20.01 -7.72
C ASP A 180 -10.07 -19.25 -9.06
N GLU A 181 -9.63 -18.00 -9.00
CA GLU A 181 -9.30 -17.14 -10.15
C GLU A 181 -10.45 -16.80 -11.13
N MET A 182 -11.72 -16.93 -10.70
CA MET A 182 -12.88 -16.61 -11.54
C MET A 182 -12.87 -15.19 -12.14
N LEU A 183 -12.26 -14.23 -11.44
CA LEU A 183 -12.21 -12.84 -11.89
C LEU A 183 -11.16 -12.53 -12.95
N ASP A 184 -10.00 -13.19 -12.92
CA ASP A 184 -8.98 -12.97 -13.96
C ASP A 184 -9.49 -13.50 -15.31
N TYR A 185 -10.31 -14.56 -15.27
CA TYR A 185 -11.12 -14.98 -16.41
C TYR A 185 -12.05 -13.87 -16.92
N PHE A 186 -12.84 -13.21 -16.06
CA PHE A 186 -13.77 -12.16 -16.51
C PHE A 186 -13.10 -10.94 -17.14
N ARG A 187 -11.89 -10.57 -16.67
CA ARG A 187 -11.10 -9.48 -17.29
C ARG A 187 -10.71 -9.78 -18.74
N SER A 188 -10.59 -11.05 -19.10
CA SER A 188 -10.22 -11.46 -20.46
C SER A 188 -11.42 -11.43 -21.44
N ARG A 189 -12.66 -11.35 -20.93
CA ARG A 189 -13.88 -11.46 -21.73
C ARG A 189 -14.26 -10.14 -22.37
N ASN A 190 -14.81 -10.23 -23.58
CA ASN A 190 -15.37 -9.07 -24.28
C ASN A 190 -16.80 -8.74 -23.80
N GLU A 191 -17.30 -7.58 -24.21
CA GLU A 191 -18.63 -7.06 -23.80
C GLU A 191 -19.80 -7.97 -24.14
N GLN A 192 -19.66 -8.85 -25.14
CA GLN A 192 -20.72 -9.78 -25.56
C GLN A 192 -20.69 -11.11 -24.80
N GLN A 193 -19.50 -11.60 -24.45
CA GLN A 193 -19.30 -12.87 -23.74
C GLN A 193 -19.65 -12.75 -22.26
N LEU A 194 -19.31 -11.62 -21.65
CA LEU A 194 -19.42 -11.43 -20.21
C LEU A 194 -20.87 -11.59 -19.66
N PRO A 195 -21.93 -11.06 -20.30
CA PRO A 195 -23.30 -11.31 -19.87
C PRO A 195 -23.71 -12.79 -19.90
N LEU A 196 -23.22 -13.55 -20.88
CA LEU A 196 -23.51 -14.98 -21.01
C LEU A 196 -22.82 -15.78 -19.90
N ASP A 197 -21.58 -15.43 -19.59
CA ASP A 197 -20.83 -16.06 -18.48
C ASP A 197 -21.42 -15.68 -17.11
N ILE A 198 -21.96 -14.47 -16.95
CA ILE A 198 -22.68 -14.06 -15.75
C ILE A 198 -23.98 -14.87 -15.56
N ALA A 199 -24.67 -15.21 -16.65
CA ALA A 199 -25.95 -15.90 -16.58
C ALA A 199 -25.84 -17.29 -15.92
N ILE A 200 -24.74 -18.02 -16.12
CA ILE A 200 -24.56 -19.34 -15.48
C ILE A 200 -24.36 -19.22 -13.96
N LEU A 201 -23.72 -18.15 -13.48
CA LEU A 201 -23.58 -17.91 -12.04
C LEU A 201 -24.93 -17.68 -11.35
N ARG A 202 -25.86 -17.02 -12.05
CA ARG A 202 -27.23 -16.88 -11.57
C ARG A 202 -27.93 -18.23 -11.43
N VAL A 203 -27.78 -19.10 -12.42
CA VAL A 203 -28.35 -20.45 -12.37
C VAL A 203 -27.77 -21.22 -11.19
N ILE A 204 -26.47 -21.14 -10.95
CA ILE A 204 -25.83 -21.76 -9.78
C ILE A 204 -26.44 -21.22 -8.48
N GLY A 205 -26.63 -19.91 -8.36
CA GLY A 205 -27.30 -19.31 -7.21
C GLY A 205 -28.73 -19.84 -6.99
N GLU A 206 -29.48 -20.07 -8.07
CA GLU A 206 -30.82 -20.67 -8.00
C GLU A 206 -30.78 -22.16 -7.58
N VAL A 207 -29.77 -22.92 -8.02
CA VAL A 207 -29.59 -24.35 -7.67
C VAL A 207 -29.19 -24.53 -6.20
N ILE A 208 -28.39 -23.62 -5.65
CA ILE A 208 -27.93 -23.68 -4.25
C ILE A 208 -29.11 -23.63 -3.28
N GLY A 209 -30.13 -22.81 -3.55
CA GLY A 209 -31.30 -22.66 -2.69
C GLY A 209 -32.19 -23.91 -2.64
N ASP A 210 -32.22 -24.70 -3.71
CA ASP A 210 -33.14 -25.85 -3.85
C ASP A 210 -32.47 -27.21 -3.60
N THR A 211 -31.15 -27.24 -3.41
CA THR A 211 -30.36 -28.49 -3.33
C THR A 211 -29.24 -28.43 -2.29
N ARG A 212 -28.58 -29.56 -2.04
CA ARG A 212 -27.35 -29.64 -1.22
C ARG A 212 -26.07 -29.27 -1.99
N PHE A 213 -26.22 -28.55 -3.11
CA PHE A 213 -25.10 -28.00 -3.88
C PHE A 213 -24.64 -26.69 -3.24
N ARG A 214 -23.33 -26.51 -3.10
CA ARG A 214 -22.72 -25.27 -2.58
C ARG A 214 -21.61 -24.82 -3.50
N PHE A 215 -21.46 -23.51 -3.64
CA PHE A 215 -20.46 -22.91 -4.51
C PHE A 215 -19.65 -21.85 -3.77
N VAL A 216 -18.33 -21.97 -3.85
CA VAL A 216 -17.36 -21.02 -3.29
C VAL A 216 -16.45 -20.55 -4.42
N ALA A 217 -16.32 -19.23 -4.61
CA ALA A 217 -15.46 -18.65 -5.63
C ALA A 217 -14.50 -17.62 -5.05
N GLY A 218 -13.24 -17.65 -5.51
CA GLY A 218 -12.22 -16.64 -5.24
C GLY A 218 -12.34 -15.43 -6.16
N VAL A 219 -12.41 -14.23 -5.57
CA VAL A 219 -12.74 -12.99 -6.28
C VAL A 219 -11.82 -11.84 -5.81
N GLN A 220 -11.36 -10.97 -6.72
CA GLN A 220 -10.54 -9.78 -6.42
C GLN A 220 -11.38 -8.49 -6.20
N GLU A 221 -10.95 -7.61 -5.29
CA GLU A 221 -11.69 -6.37 -4.93
C GLU A 221 -11.85 -5.38 -6.08
N ALA A 222 -10.76 -5.08 -6.81
CA ALA A 222 -10.65 -3.96 -7.75
C ALA A 222 -11.61 -4.02 -8.97
N ILE A 223 -12.32 -5.12 -9.15
CA ILE A 223 -13.18 -5.31 -10.32
C ILE A 223 -14.59 -4.78 -10.06
N PHE A 224 -15.11 -4.88 -8.83
CA PHE A 224 -16.43 -4.32 -8.50
C PHE A 224 -16.47 -2.79 -8.53
N ASP A 225 -15.30 -2.15 -8.40
CA ASP A 225 -15.09 -0.70 -8.52
C ASP A 225 -14.60 -0.28 -9.91
N SER A 226 -14.48 -1.20 -10.88
CA SER A 226 -13.98 -0.86 -12.22
C SER A 226 -15.09 -0.21 -13.07
N THR A 227 -14.80 0.97 -13.63
CA THR A 227 -15.67 1.69 -14.58
C THR A 227 -16.05 0.83 -15.80
N LYS A 228 -15.21 -0.16 -16.17
CA LYS A 228 -15.52 -1.15 -17.21
C LYS A 228 -16.72 -2.05 -16.88
N LEU A 229 -17.14 -2.20 -15.63
CA LEU A 229 -18.32 -3.00 -15.26
C LEU A 229 -19.55 -2.17 -14.89
N GLU A 230 -19.44 -0.83 -14.89
CA GLU A 230 -20.58 0.07 -14.62
C GLU A 230 -21.73 -0.15 -15.62
N PHE A 231 -21.42 -0.48 -16.88
CA PHE A 231 -22.43 -0.77 -17.91
C PHE A 231 -23.22 -2.06 -17.64
N LEU A 232 -22.69 -2.98 -16.83
CA LEU A 232 -23.33 -4.23 -16.39
C LEU A 232 -23.93 -4.15 -14.98
N SER A 233 -23.96 -2.95 -14.38
CA SER A 233 -24.40 -2.72 -13.00
C SER A 233 -25.73 -3.40 -12.64
N LYS A 234 -26.69 -3.52 -13.58
CA LYS A 234 -27.96 -4.23 -13.34
C LYS A 234 -27.81 -5.75 -13.21
N GLU A 235 -27.02 -6.39 -14.08
CA GLU A 235 -26.82 -7.85 -14.05
C GLU A 235 -25.85 -8.26 -12.94
N VAL A 236 -24.76 -7.49 -12.74
CA VAL A 236 -23.83 -7.68 -11.62
C VAL A 236 -24.54 -7.54 -10.28
N ARG A 237 -25.45 -6.55 -10.14
CA ARG A 237 -26.25 -6.37 -8.92
C ARG A 237 -27.18 -7.57 -8.66
N ARG A 238 -27.75 -8.18 -9.69
CA ARG A 238 -28.60 -9.37 -9.55
C ARG A 238 -27.81 -10.60 -9.09
N ILE A 239 -26.56 -10.76 -9.53
CA ILE A 239 -25.71 -11.83 -9.00
C ILE A 239 -25.35 -11.54 -7.53
N ARG A 240 -25.08 -10.27 -7.19
CA ARG A 240 -24.81 -9.86 -5.81
C ARG A 240 -25.97 -10.21 -4.87
N ASP A 241 -27.21 -10.14 -5.33
CA ASP A 241 -28.37 -10.54 -4.52
C ASP A 241 -28.40 -12.07 -4.23
N ARG A 242 -27.66 -12.88 -5.01
CA ARG A 242 -27.56 -14.35 -4.93
C ARG A 242 -26.20 -14.86 -4.48
N ALA A 243 -25.28 -13.97 -4.12
CA ALA A 243 -23.95 -14.30 -3.62
C ALA A 243 -23.61 -13.48 -2.38
N GLU A 244 -23.25 -14.15 -1.29
CA GLU A 244 -22.70 -13.49 -0.10
C GLU A 244 -21.21 -13.19 -0.32
N GLN A 245 -20.84 -11.92 -0.16
CA GLN A 245 -19.47 -11.47 -0.31
C GLN A 245 -18.76 -11.49 1.04
N VAL A 246 -17.67 -12.25 1.12
CA VAL A 246 -16.82 -12.30 2.30
C VAL A 246 -15.49 -11.65 1.98
N LEU A 247 -15.38 -10.38 2.38
CA LEU A 247 -14.16 -9.60 2.23
C LEU A 247 -13.09 -10.06 3.23
N ILE A 248 -11.87 -10.35 2.78
CA ILE A 248 -10.70 -10.53 3.66
C ILE A 248 -10.13 -9.14 3.95
N ALA A 249 -10.19 -8.71 5.21
CA ALA A 249 -9.80 -7.35 5.58
C ALA A 249 -8.28 -7.21 5.73
N ARG A 250 -7.79 -5.97 5.59
CA ARG A 250 -6.37 -5.62 5.80
C ARG A 250 -5.88 -5.99 7.19
N GLU A 251 -6.74 -5.82 8.20
CA GLU A 251 -6.41 -6.21 9.59
C GLU A 251 -6.20 -7.72 9.74
N ASP A 252 -6.83 -8.54 8.89
CA ASP A 252 -6.66 -10.00 8.91
C ASP A 252 -5.24 -10.35 8.46
N ILE A 253 -4.67 -9.61 7.50
CA ILE A 253 -3.28 -9.79 7.04
C ILE A 253 -2.28 -9.40 8.13
N LYS A 254 -2.49 -8.26 8.79
CA LYS A 254 -1.66 -7.83 9.93
C LYS A 254 -1.65 -8.88 11.04
N PHE A 255 -2.82 -9.46 11.32
CA PHE A 255 -2.96 -10.52 12.31
C PHE A 255 -2.19 -11.78 11.92
N VAL A 256 -2.28 -12.21 10.65
CA VAL A 256 -1.52 -13.37 10.15
C VAL A 256 -0.01 -13.15 10.28
N ILE A 257 0.49 -11.95 9.94
CA ILE A 257 1.90 -11.61 10.12
C ILE A 257 2.30 -11.68 11.60
N ALA A 258 1.48 -11.09 12.48
CA ALA A 258 1.73 -11.08 13.93
C ALA A 258 1.81 -12.49 14.53
N GLU A 259 0.91 -13.39 14.13
CA GLU A 259 0.75 -14.72 14.73
C GLU A 259 1.58 -15.83 14.06
N ARG A 260 1.99 -15.67 12.80
CA ARG A 260 2.86 -16.66 12.11
C ARG A 260 4.32 -16.23 12.09
N LEU A 261 4.59 -14.99 11.67
CA LEU A 261 5.96 -14.52 11.45
C LEU A 261 6.57 -13.92 12.71
N LEU A 262 5.74 -13.32 13.57
CA LEU A 262 6.18 -12.46 14.65
C LEU A 262 5.65 -12.91 16.01
N LYS A 263 5.28 -14.18 16.17
CA LYS A 263 4.57 -14.67 17.34
C LYS A 263 5.41 -14.48 18.60
N LYS A 264 4.77 -13.96 19.66
CA LYS A 264 5.42 -13.66 20.94
C LYS A 264 4.58 -14.13 22.10
N ASP A 265 5.22 -14.71 23.12
CA ASP A 265 4.59 -14.99 24.40
C ASP A 265 4.44 -13.71 25.26
N ALA A 266 3.75 -13.83 26.39
CA ALA A 266 3.48 -12.70 27.28
C ALA A 266 4.77 -12.06 27.86
N GLN A 267 5.81 -12.84 28.10
CA GLN A 267 7.08 -12.36 28.63
C GLN A 267 7.88 -11.60 27.57
N GLN A 268 7.89 -12.11 26.33
CA GLN A 268 8.48 -11.47 25.16
C GLN A 268 7.76 -10.14 24.87
N GLN A 269 6.42 -10.13 24.88
CA GLN A 269 5.62 -8.91 24.70
C GLN A 269 5.89 -7.87 25.78
N ALA A 270 5.96 -8.28 27.05
CA ALA A 270 6.26 -7.36 28.15
C ALA A 270 7.65 -6.74 28.01
N TRP A 271 8.64 -7.53 27.58
CA TRP A 271 9.99 -7.03 27.33
C TRP A 271 10.02 -6.03 26.17
N VAL A 272 9.39 -6.36 25.03
CA VAL A 272 9.30 -5.45 23.87
C VAL A 272 8.58 -4.16 24.24
N ARG A 273 7.51 -4.23 25.05
CA ARG A 273 6.80 -3.04 25.54
C ARG A 273 7.72 -2.13 26.35
N GLN A 274 8.43 -2.68 27.33
CA GLN A 274 9.38 -1.91 28.14
C GLN A 274 10.50 -1.30 27.30
N TYR A 275 10.96 -2.02 26.28
CA TYR A 275 11.96 -1.55 25.35
C TYR A 275 11.45 -0.38 24.49
N LEU A 276 10.28 -0.51 23.85
CA LEU A 276 9.70 0.52 22.98
C LEU A 276 9.22 1.76 23.76
N GLN A 277 8.81 1.62 25.02
CA GLN A 277 8.44 2.74 25.91
C GLN A 277 9.54 3.79 26.06
N LYS A 278 10.81 3.43 25.87
CA LYS A 278 11.93 4.40 25.88
C LYS A 278 11.83 5.39 24.72
N PHE A 279 11.21 4.97 23.61
CA PHE A 279 11.16 5.71 22.36
C PHE A 279 9.80 6.39 22.11
N THR A 280 8.74 6.05 22.85
CA THR A 280 7.42 6.69 22.67
C THR A 280 7.41 8.22 22.79
N PRO A 281 8.28 8.90 23.57
CA PRO A 281 8.31 10.36 23.59
C PRO A 281 8.73 11.01 22.25
N TYR A 282 9.32 10.24 21.33
CA TYR A 282 9.75 10.72 20.01
C TYR A 282 8.68 10.54 18.92
N TYR A 283 7.66 9.70 19.17
CA TYR A 283 6.66 9.31 18.17
C TYR A 283 5.25 9.33 18.75
N GLU A 284 4.43 10.28 18.34
CA GLU A 284 3.06 10.45 18.84
C GLU A 284 2.20 9.21 18.54
N LYS A 285 2.23 8.73 17.30
CA LYS A 285 1.46 7.53 16.89
C LYS A 285 1.89 6.26 17.61
N MET A 286 3.18 6.11 17.94
CA MET A 286 3.66 4.94 18.68
C MET A 286 3.12 4.94 20.10
N ASN A 287 3.01 6.10 20.74
CA ASN A 287 2.46 6.21 22.08
C ASN A 287 0.98 5.79 22.13
N GLU A 288 0.19 6.18 21.12
CA GLU A 288 -1.23 5.82 21.00
C GLU A 288 -1.46 4.35 20.65
N ARG A 289 -0.57 3.76 19.81
CA ARG A 289 -0.72 2.41 19.25
C ARG A 289 0.33 1.42 19.77
N LEU A 290 0.89 1.64 20.95
CA LEU A 290 2.02 0.86 21.48
C LEU A 290 1.77 -0.65 21.45
N ASP A 291 0.55 -1.09 21.73
CA ASP A 291 0.18 -2.51 21.69
C ASP A 291 0.28 -3.13 20.30
N GLU A 292 -0.03 -2.37 19.25
CA GLU A 292 0.15 -2.81 17.86
C GLU A 292 1.64 -2.91 17.50
N PHE A 293 2.44 -1.94 17.94
CA PHE A 293 3.89 -1.97 17.78
C PHE A 293 4.54 -3.16 18.50
N VAL A 294 4.10 -3.49 19.71
CA VAL A 294 4.60 -4.64 20.47
C VAL A 294 4.30 -5.95 19.74
N ARG A 295 3.08 -6.09 19.20
CA ARG A 295 2.68 -7.27 18.43
C ARG A 295 3.51 -7.41 17.15
N LEU A 296 3.69 -6.31 16.42
CA LEU A 296 4.38 -6.29 15.14
C LEU A 296 5.91 -6.13 15.22
N PHE A 297 6.49 -5.93 16.40
CA PHE A 297 7.95 -5.78 16.53
C PHE A 297 8.68 -6.98 15.87
N PRO A 298 9.66 -6.72 14.98
CA PRO A 298 10.35 -5.46 14.71
C PRO A 298 9.88 -4.76 13.43
N VAL A 299 8.71 -5.12 12.91
CA VAL A 299 8.08 -4.51 11.73
C VAL A 299 7.25 -3.30 12.14
N HIS A 300 7.39 -2.19 11.40
CA HIS A 300 6.54 -1.02 11.60
C HIS A 300 5.07 -1.31 11.17
N PRO A 301 4.03 -0.88 11.91
CA PRO A 301 2.64 -1.11 11.51
C PRO A 301 2.24 -0.50 10.15
N ASP A 302 2.84 0.63 9.80
CA ASP A 302 2.60 1.28 8.50
C ASP A 302 3.36 0.63 7.34
N TYR A 303 4.30 -0.30 7.62
CA TYR A 303 4.92 -1.15 6.60
C TYR A 303 3.82 -1.79 5.76
N ILE A 304 2.97 -2.59 6.41
CA ILE A 304 1.89 -3.38 5.80
C ILE A 304 0.89 -2.47 5.07
N ASN A 305 0.53 -1.34 5.68
CA ASN A 305 -0.41 -0.37 5.09
C ASN A 305 0.12 0.19 3.76
N THR A 306 1.40 0.60 3.72
CA THR A 306 2.01 1.18 2.54
C THR A 306 2.14 0.13 1.42
N PHE A 307 2.45 -1.13 1.74
CA PHE A 307 2.53 -2.21 0.73
C PHE A 307 1.24 -2.46 -0.03
N GLU A 308 0.11 -2.43 0.66
CA GLU A 308 -1.18 -2.60 0.02
C GLU A 308 -1.48 -1.50 -1.00
N ASN A 309 -0.96 -0.29 -0.76
CA ASN A 309 -1.19 0.87 -1.63
C ASN A 309 -0.26 0.88 -2.85
N ILE A 310 1.01 0.49 -2.69
CA ILE A 310 1.98 0.35 -3.81
C ILE A 310 1.49 -0.65 -4.87
N ARG A 311 0.56 -1.55 -4.51
CA ARG A 311 -0.04 -2.55 -5.40
C ARG A 311 -0.76 -1.95 -6.61
N MET A 312 -1.16 -0.67 -6.58
CA MET A 312 -1.66 0.04 -7.77
C MET A 312 -0.61 0.13 -8.89
N ALA A 313 0.68 -0.02 -8.56
CA ALA A 313 1.81 -0.03 -9.49
C ALA A 313 2.25 -1.45 -9.95
N GLY A 314 1.47 -2.51 -9.66
CA GLY A 314 1.70 -3.87 -10.20
C GLY A 314 2.51 -4.83 -9.32
N LEU A 315 2.73 -4.50 -8.04
CA LEU A 315 3.47 -5.33 -7.08
C LEU A 315 2.59 -6.42 -6.43
N GLU A 316 3.04 -7.69 -6.47
CA GLU A 316 2.30 -8.81 -5.88
C GLU A 316 2.45 -8.88 -4.35
N GLN A 317 1.33 -8.99 -3.64
CA GLN A 317 1.27 -9.10 -2.17
C GLN A 317 2.06 -10.31 -1.62
N ARG A 318 2.26 -11.35 -2.44
CA ARG A 318 3.10 -12.52 -2.12
C ARG A 318 4.59 -12.18 -2.06
N GLN A 319 5.09 -11.30 -2.93
CA GLN A 319 6.48 -10.85 -2.89
C GLN A 319 6.80 -10.13 -1.57
N VAL A 320 5.84 -9.37 -1.04
CA VAL A 320 5.98 -8.64 0.24
C VAL A 320 6.10 -9.59 1.43
N LEU A 321 5.24 -10.61 1.53
CA LEU A 321 5.34 -11.60 2.63
C LEU A 321 6.64 -12.41 2.54
N ARG A 322 7.10 -12.74 1.32
CA ARG A 322 8.39 -13.41 1.11
C ARG A 322 9.57 -12.51 1.47
N SER A 323 9.51 -11.23 1.09
CA SER A 323 10.48 -10.20 1.44
C SER A 323 10.56 -10.03 2.96
N LEU A 324 9.42 -9.83 3.64
CA LEU A 324 9.33 -9.78 5.09
C LEU A 324 9.93 -11.03 5.74
N SER A 325 9.56 -12.21 5.26
CA SER A 325 10.09 -13.49 5.75
C SER A 325 11.62 -13.57 5.62
N ARG A 326 12.18 -13.11 4.50
CA ARG A 326 13.62 -13.05 4.25
C ARG A 326 14.34 -12.04 5.15
N GLN A 327 13.81 -10.81 5.26
CA GLN A 327 14.35 -9.78 6.14
C GLN A 327 14.32 -10.23 7.59
N MET A 328 13.25 -10.90 8.01
CA MET A 328 13.15 -11.47 9.35
C MET A 328 14.18 -12.54 9.61
N LYS A 329 14.34 -13.48 8.68
CA LYS A 329 15.39 -14.50 8.79
C LYS A 329 16.79 -13.88 8.92
N ALA A 330 17.09 -12.80 8.21
CA ALA A 330 18.38 -12.11 8.30
C ALA A 330 18.59 -11.37 9.63
N LEU A 331 17.51 -10.94 10.29
CA LEU A 331 17.55 -10.23 11.58
C LEU A 331 17.60 -11.17 12.79
N MET A 332 17.18 -12.44 12.66
CA MET A 332 17.08 -13.39 13.79
C MET A 332 18.36 -13.51 14.63
N ASP A 333 19.53 -13.50 13.97
CA ASP A 333 20.83 -13.69 14.62
C ASP A 333 21.44 -12.40 15.20
N GLN A 334 20.82 -11.25 14.92
CA GLN A 334 21.30 -9.93 15.32
C GLN A 334 20.77 -9.54 16.70
N ASP A 335 21.55 -8.72 17.41
CA ASP A 335 21.15 -8.13 18.69
C ASP A 335 20.15 -7.00 18.46
N VAL A 336 19.16 -6.89 19.35
CA VAL A 336 18.27 -5.72 19.39
C VAL A 336 19.12 -4.51 19.84
N PRO A 337 19.20 -3.44 19.02
CA PRO A 337 19.95 -2.24 19.39
C PRO A 337 19.45 -1.63 20.69
N GLU A 338 20.31 -0.96 21.47
CA GLU A 338 19.90 -0.28 22.70
C GLU A 338 19.68 1.22 22.51
N ASP A 339 20.27 1.79 21.46
CA ASP A 339 20.35 3.23 21.17
C ASP A 339 19.32 3.72 20.14
N ILE A 340 18.60 2.82 19.48
CA ILE A 340 17.58 3.14 18.46
C ILE A 340 16.36 2.22 18.62
N PRO A 341 15.18 2.54 18.05
CA PRO A 341 13.98 1.72 18.21
C PRO A 341 14.10 0.27 17.73
N GLY A 342 15.05 -0.07 16.85
CA GLY A 342 15.20 -1.43 16.32
C GLY A 342 13.99 -1.91 15.50
N ILE A 343 13.22 -0.97 14.96
CA ILE A 343 12.08 -1.23 14.07
C ILE A 343 12.50 -0.86 12.66
N PHE A 344 12.19 -1.74 11.71
CA PHE A 344 12.33 -1.42 10.30
C PHE A 344 10.97 -1.10 9.68
N SER A 345 10.95 -0.15 8.74
CA SER A 345 9.74 0.30 8.06
C SER A 345 9.86 0.09 6.55
N TYR A 346 8.88 0.58 5.80
CA TYR A 346 8.74 0.29 4.37
C TYR A 346 9.97 0.76 3.58
N ASP A 347 10.77 1.71 4.08
CA ASP A 347 12.03 2.13 3.48
C ASP A 347 13.02 0.97 3.26
N THR A 348 12.98 -0.10 4.06
CA THR A 348 13.88 -1.24 3.85
C THR A 348 13.55 -2.06 2.61
N TYR A 349 12.31 -2.00 2.13
CA TYR A 349 11.91 -2.68 0.90
C TYR A 349 12.54 -2.07 -0.36
N TRP A 350 13.03 -0.83 -0.26
CA TRP A 350 13.72 -0.15 -1.35
C TRP A 350 14.86 -0.98 -1.94
N GLU A 351 15.64 -1.65 -1.08
CA GLU A 351 16.76 -2.48 -1.50
C GLU A 351 16.32 -3.69 -2.33
N GLU A 352 15.23 -4.35 -1.95
CA GLU A 352 14.70 -5.45 -2.74
C GLU A 352 14.11 -4.93 -4.06
N LEU A 353 13.33 -3.86 -3.98
CA LEU A 353 12.66 -3.27 -5.14
C LEU A 353 13.63 -2.79 -6.23
N ARG A 354 14.74 -2.14 -5.85
CA ARG A 354 15.71 -1.62 -6.81
C ARG A 354 16.53 -2.72 -7.51
N THR A 355 16.67 -3.87 -6.87
CA THR A 355 17.44 -5.02 -7.39
C THR A 355 16.60 -5.96 -8.27
N GLU A 356 15.27 -5.86 -8.21
CA GLU A 356 14.36 -6.73 -8.95
C GLU A 356 14.20 -6.28 -10.43
N PRO A 357 14.63 -7.08 -11.42
CA PRO A 357 14.60 -6.68 -12.83
C PRO A 357 13.19 -6.39 -13.37
N SER A 358 12.16 -7.11 -12.87
CA SER A 358 10.78 -6.92 -13.31
C SER A 358 10.25 -5.53 -12.93
N MET A 359 10.69 -4.97 -11.81
CA MET A 359 10.27 -3.65 -11.33
C MET A 359 10.84 -2.53 -12.17
N ARG A 360 12.10 -2.67 -12.61
CA ARG A 360 12.74 -1.72 -13.54
C ARG A 360 12.11 -1.72 -14.94
N THR A 361 11.47 -2.82 -15.33
CA THR A 361 10.81 -2.95 -16.65
C THR A 361 9.45 -2.23 -16.69
N ASN A 362 8.82 -2.00 -15.54
CA ASN A 362 7.59 -1.20 -15.47
C ASN A 362 7.94 0.28 -15.69
N PRO A 363 7.34 0.98 -16.68
CA PRO A 363 7.66 2.37 -17.00
C PRO A 363 7.54 3.34 -15.82
N GLU A 364 6.48 3.21 -15.00
CA GLU A 364 6.22 4.12 -13.89
C GLU A 364 7.15 3.83 -12.70
N VAL A 365 7.27 2.56 -12.33
CA VAL A 365 8.11 2.13 -11.20
C VAL A 365 9.58 2.35 -11.52
N GLY A 366 10.03 2.00 -12.73
CA GLY A 366 11.40 2.21 -13.19
C GLY A 366 11.82 3.67 -13.13
N GLN A 367 10.94 4.59 -13.56
CA GLN A 367 11.23 6.03 -13.49
C GLN A 367 11.41 6.53 -12.04
N VAL A 368 10.58 6.04 -11.11
CA VAL A 368 10.74 6.35 -9.67
C VAL A 368 12.04 5.75 -9.14
N ILE A 369 12.39 4.53 -9.56
CA ILE A 369 13.65 3.88 -9.17
C ILE A 369 14.84 4.73 -9.62
N ASP A 370 14.94 5.04 -10.91
CA ASP A 370 16.06 5.79 -11.49
C ASP A 370 16.23 7.16 -10.84
N THR A 371 15.10 7.83 -10.57
CA THR A 371 15.06 9.14 -9.90
C THR A 371 15.60 9.05 -8.47
N ALA A 372 15.12 8.07 -7.70
CA ALA A 372 15.54 7.89 -6.32
C ALA A 372 16.97 7.36 -6.20
N GLU A 373 17.45 6.49 -7.11
CA GLU A 373 18.86 6.09 -7.18
C GLU A 373 19.77 7.30 -7.45
N THR A 374 19.40 8.15 -8.39
CA THR A 374 20.14 9.40 -8.68
C THR A 374 20.22 10.32 -7.46
N LEU A 375 19.12 10.46 -6.71
CA LEU A 375 19.08 11.25 -5.48
C LEU A 375 19.95 10.63 -4.38
N ILE A 376 19.86 9.30 -4.18
CA ILE A 376 20.65 8.58 -3.18
C ILE A 376 22.15 8.68 -3.48
N ASP A 377 22.55 8.53 -4.74
CA ASP A 377 23.95 8.63 -5.16
C ASP A 377 24.50 10.05 -4.94
N ARG A 378 23.69 11.09 -5.22
CA ARG A 378 24.08 12.48 -4.91
C ARG A 378 24.21 12.74 -3.41
N VAL A 379 23.30 12.20 -2.60
CA VAL A 379 23.40 12.27 -1.14
C VAL A 379 24.65 11.53 -0.66
N GLU A 380 24.99 10.39 -1.25
CA GLU A 380 26.22 9.66 -0.89
C GLU A 380 27.47 10.50 -1.18
N GLN A 381 27.53 11.17 -2.33
CA GLN A 381 28.70 11.91 -2.80
C GLN A 381 28.85 13.30 -2.17
N ALA A 382 27.77 14.09 -2.12
CA ALA A 382 27.84 15.54 -1.89
C ALA A 382 27.12 16.03 -0.62
N TYR A 383 26.56 15.13 0.19
CA TYR A 383 25.82 15.55 1.39
C TYR A 383 26.74 16.16 2.46
N PRO A 384 26.38 17.32 3.04
CA PRO A 384 27.30 18.15 3.84
C PRO A 384 27.65 17.57 5.22
N VAL A 385 26.81 16.69 5.78
CA VAL A 385 26.98 16.16 7.15
C VAL A 385 27.10 14.64 7.13
N ALA A 386 28.31 14.12 7.33
CA ALA A 386 28.61 12.69 7.25
C ALA A 386 27.74 11.81 8.19
N GLY A 387 27.48 12.28 9.42
CA GLY A 387 26.68 11.53 10.41
C GLY A 387 25.18 11.43 10.10
N GLU A 388 24.68 12.22 9.14
CA GLU A 388 23.27 12.26 8.74
C GLU A 388 23.02 11.56 7.39
N LYS A 389 24.06 11.09 6.69
CA LYS A 389 23.94 10.51 5.34
C LYS A 389 22.97 9.33 5.28
N GLU A 390 23.13 8.35 6.16
CA GLU A 390 22.22 7.19 6.21
C GLU A 390 20.78 7.60 6.51
N PHE A 391 20.60 8.58 7.38
CA PHE A 391 19.29 9.12 7.72
C PHE A 391 18.64 9.80 6.51
N ALA A 392 19.42 10.57 5.74
CA ALA A 392 18.98 11.19 4.50
C ALA A 392 18.61 10.16 3.43
N LYS A 393 19.40 9.10 3.25
CA LYS A 393 19.09 8.01 2.31
C LYS A 393 17.79 7.28 2.67
N ARG A 394 17.55 7.01 3.96
CA ARG A 394 16.28 6.43 4.43
C ARG A 394 15.07 7.31 4.11
N LEU A 395 15.21 8.63 4.24
CA LEU A 395 14.15 9.58 3.86
C LEU A 395 13.85 9.53 2.36
N VAL A 396 14.88 9.50 1.50
CA VAL A 396 14.70 9.40 0.04
C VAL A 396 14.05 8.06 -0.33
N ALA A 397 14.53 6.94 0.23
CA ALA A 397 13.94 5.62 0.01
C ALA A 397 12.47 5.56 0.45
N GLY A 398 12.16 6.11 1.62
CA GLY A 398 10.78 6.21 2.11
C GLY A 398 9.89 7.05 1.20
N LEU A 399 10.38 8.20 0.72
CA LEU A 399 9.63 9.05 -0.22
C LEU A 399 9.45 8.39 -1.59
N ALA A 400 10.42 7.61 -2.07
CA ALA A 400 10.30 6.84 -3.30
C ALA A 400 9.18 5.80 -3.21
N ILE A 401 9.13 5.07 -2.10
CA ILE A 401 8.09 4.08 -1.86
C ILE A 401 6.72 4.73 -1.67
N HIS A 402 6.66 5.83 -0.92
CA HIS A 402 5.44 6.62 -0.77
C HIS A 402 4.93 7.11 -2.13
N ARG A 403 5.82 7.55 -3.02
CA ARG A 403 5.49 8.01 -4.36
C ARG A 403 4.78 6.93 -5.19
N MET A 404 5.23 5.69 -5.10
CA MET A 404 4.58 4.55 -5.77
C MET A 404 3.24 4.18 -5.10
N ALA A 405 3.09 4.44 -3.80
CA ALA A 405 1.89 4.13 -3.02
C ALA A 405 0.71 5.08 -3.30
N VAL A 406 0.97 6.32 -3.73
CA VAL A 406 -0.06 7.35 -3.98
C VAL A 406 -0.83 7.10 -5.29
N GLY A 407 -0.36 6.18 -6.14
CA GLY A 407 -0.99 5.84 -7.42
C GLY A 407 -0.42 6.67 -8.57
N ASP A 408 -0.74 7.97 -8.64
CA ASP A 408 -0.18 8.86 -9.67
C ASP A 408 1.22 9.35 -9.28
N ILE A 409 2.23 8.83 -9.96
CA ILE A 409 3.65 9.19 -9.75
C ILE A 409 3.95 10.67 -10.10
N TYR A 410 3.09 11.35 -10.86
CA TYR A 410 3.27 12.75 -11.22
C TYR A 410 2.51 13.73 -10.32
N SER A 411 1.77 13.23 -9.34
CA SER A 411 1.02 14.06 -8.40
C SER A 411 1.95 14.85 -7.48
N GLU A 412 1.56 16.07 -7.11
CA GLU A 412 2.30 16.90 -6.13
C GLU A 412 1.99 16.52 -4.67
N ILE A 413 1.58 15.27 -4.44
CA ILE A 413 1.23 14.72 -3.14
C ILE A 413 2.49 14.09 -2.54
N GLY A 414 2.85 14.53 -1.34
CA GLY A 414 4.03 14.05 -0.61
C GLY A 414 3.70 13.60 0.79
N ALA A 415 4.73 13.54 1.63
CA ALA A 415 4.60 13.29 3.05
C ALA A 415 5.16 14.48 3.85
N THR A 416 4.51 14.83 4.93
CA THR A 416 4.99 15.82 5.90
C THR A 416 6.14 15.25 6.74
N ALA A 417 6.91 16.12 7.40
CA ALA A 417 7.99 15.68 8.30
C ALA A 417 7.45 14.83 9.47
N THR A 418 6.29 15.17 10.02
CA THR A 418 5.59 14.42 11.07
C THR A 418 5.18 13.04 10.58
N GLU A 419 4.62 12.94 9.36
CA GLU A 419 4.27 11.66 8.77
C GLU A 419 5.50 10.78 8.56
N LEU A 420 6.58 11.32 7.97
CA LEU A 420 7.83 10.59 7.75
C LEU A 420 8.48 10.15 9.07
N ARG A 421 8.46 10.99 10.11
CA ARG A 421 8.96 10.66 11.44
C ARG A 421 8.30 9.39 11.97
N ASP A 422 6.97 9.41 11.98
CA ASP A 422 6.18 8.35 12.60
C ASP A 422 6.11 7.12 11.70
N SER A 423 6.00 7.28 10.38
CA SER A 423 5.81 6.17 9.44
C SER A 423 7.10 5.37 9.22
N LEU A 424 8.27 6.01 9.25
CA LEU A 424 9.58 5.38 9.05
C LEU A 424 10.30 5.04 10.36
N CYS A 425 9.71 5.41 11.51
CA CYS A 425 10.30 5.26 12.84
C CYS A 425 11.76 5.79 12.87
N LEU A 426 11.97 6.96 12.27
CA LEU A 426 13.28 7.57 12.08
C LEU A 426 13.86 8.02 13.42
N TYR A 427 15.13 7.69 13.68
CA TYR A 427 15.79 8.10 14.92
C TYR A 427 17.21 8.61 14.61
N LEU A 428 17.56 9.78 15.14
CA LEU A 428 18.89 10.36 15.03
C LEU A 428 19.67 10.13 16.32
N LYS A 429 20.90 9.64 16.21
CA LYS A 429 21.79 9.52 17.36
C LYS A 429 21.98 10.89 18.02
N ASN A 430 22.03 10.90 19.35
CA ASN A 430 22.19 12.10 20.18
C ASN A 430 21.00 13.08 20.19
N ILE A 431 19.87 12.74 19.57
CA ILE A 431 18.63 13.55 19.64
C ILE A 431 18.17 13.75 21.09
N GLU A 432 18.50 12.81 21.98
CA GLU A 432 18.13 12.84 23.41
C GLU A 432 18.76 13.98 24.19
N ILE A 433 19.86 14.54 23.70
CA ILE A 433 20.61 15.62 24.37
C ILE A 433 19.87 16.96 24.19
N LEU A 434 19.00 17.08 23.19
CA LEU A 434 18.27 18.31 22.91
C LEU A 434 17.18 18.55 23.99
N PRO A 435 17.15 19.74 24.62
CA PRO A 435 16.12 20.07 25.60
C PRO A 435 14.76 20.29 24.93
N GLY A 436 13.68 20.17 25.70
CA GLY A 436 12.31 20.43 25.24
C GLY A 436 11.57 19.19 24.75
N ASP A 437 10.62 19.41 23.85
CA ASP A 437 9.73 18.36 23.32
C ASP A 437 10.51 17.48 22.30
N LYS A 438 10.70 16.21 22.67
CA LYS A 438 11.47 15.23 21.89
C LYS A 438 10.87 14.96 20.50
N SER A 439 9.54 14.90 20.41
CA SER A 439 8.79 14.66 19.16
C SER A 439 9.00 15.82 18.17
N LYS A 440 8.90 17.06 18.67
CA LYS A 440 9.11 18.29 17.87
C LYS A 440 10.57 18.50 17.50
N ASN A 441 11.50 18.15 18.39
CA ASN A 441 12.94 18.22 18.10
C ASN A 441 13.27 17.30 16.92
N LEU A 442 12.78 16.06 16.94
CA LEU A 442 13.00 15.11 15.85
C LEU A 442 12.35 15.57 14.54
N GLU A 443 11.11 16.09 14.60
CA GLU A 443 10.44 16.67 13.43
C GLU A 443 11.24 17.83 12.81
N THR A 444 11.73 18.75 13.66
CA THR A 444 12.56 19.90 13.21
C THR A 444 13.86 19.43 12.55
N GLN A 445 14.49 18.39 13.10
CA GLN A 445 15.67 17.80 12.47
C GLN A 445 15.36 17.15 11.13
N ILE A 446 14.22 16.46 11.00
CA ILE A 446 13.78 15.89 9.72
C ILE A 446 13.57 17.00 8.69
N VAL A 447 12.91 18.11 9.04
CA VAL A 447 12.77 19.27 8.15
C VAL A 447 14.14 19.83 7.73
N SER A 448 15.08 19.93 8.67
CA SER A 448 16.45 20.37 8.39
C SER A 448 17.15 19.43 7.38
N VAL A 449 17.07 18.12 7.61
CA VAL A 449 17.66 17.11 6.72
C VAL A 449 17.02 17.16 5.34
N LEU A 450 15.69 17.26 5.23
CA LEU A 450 14.99 17.38 3.95
C LEU A 450 15.38 18.66 3.19
N GLY A 451 15.61 19.76 3.91
CA GLY A 451 16.17 21.00 3.35
C GLY A 451 17.59 20.80 2.81
N LYS A 452 18.45 20.11 3.56
CA LYS A 452 19.82 19.76 3.12
C LYS A 452 19.77 18.84 1.89
N ILE A 453 18.91 17.82 1.86
CA ILE A 453 18.73 16.93 0.69
C ILE A 453 18.36 17.78 -0.53
N ARG A 454 17.36 18.64 -0.40
CA ARG A 454 16.92 19.54 -1.48
C ARG A 454 18.05 20.41 -2.00
N ASN A 455 18.89 20.96 -1.11
CA ASN A 455 20.04 21.78 -1.50
C ASN A 455 21.14 20.94 -2.14
N THR A 456 21.43 19.73 -1.66
CA THR A 456 22.44 18.82 -2.24
C THR A 456 22.11 18.44 -3.68
N VAL A 457 20.83 18.47 -4.06
CA VAL A 457 20.38 18.12 -5.41
C VAL A 457 19.89 19.34 -6.20
N ASN A 458 20.12 20.56 -5.69
CA ASN A 458 19.69 21.83 -6.32
C ASN A 458 18.19 21.86 -6.66
N GLY A 459 17.39 21.15 -5.87
CA GLY A 459 15.97 20.96 -6.10
C GLY A 459 15.61 20.06 -7.28
N GLN A 460 16.58 19.45 -7.96
CA GLN A 460 16.34 18.43 -8.98
C GLN A 460 15.72 17.20 -8.30
N TYR A 461 14.68 16.64 -8.93
CA TYR A 461 13.97 15.45 -8.44
C TYR A 461 13.33 15.53 -7.05
N PHE A 462 13.39 16.69 -6.38
CA PHE A 462 12.94 16.85 -5.01
C PHE A 462 12.26 18.21 -4.80
N SER A 463 11.01 18.16 -4.35
CA SER A 463 10.17 19.35 -4.19
C SER A 463 9.46 19.38 -2.83
N LYS A 464 9.15 20.59 -2.38
CA LYS A 464 8.32 20.87 -1.19
C LYS A 464 7.09 21.62 -1.64
N ASN A 465 5.92 21.08 -1.32
CA ASN A 465 4.64 21.74 -1.55
C ASN A 465 4.49 22.90 -0.55
N ARG A 466 4.24 24.11 -1.08
CA ARG A 466 4.16 25.34 -0.27
C ARG A 466 2.87 25.46 0.53
N THR A 467 1.83 24.71 0.17
CA THR A 467 0.49 24.85 0.74
C THR A 467 0.28 23.94 1.94
N ASN A 468 0.90 22.76 1.96
CA ASN A 468 0.66 21.73 2.98
C ASN A 468 1.96 21.16 3.61
N ASP A 469 3.11 21.80 3.35
CA ASP A 469 4.43 21.41 3.86
C ASP A 469 4.86 19.96 3.55
N GLN A 470 4.24 19.32 2.55
CA GLN A 470 4.61 17.97 2.11
C GLN A 470 5.87 18.01 1.24
N PHE A 471 6.73 17.01 1.45
CA PHE A 471 7.93 16.76 0.66
C PHE A 471 7.71 15.55 -0.25
N TYR A 472 8.21 15.62 -1.48
CA TYR A 472 8.00 14.56 -2.45
C TYR A 472 9.10 14.48 -3.50
N LEU A 473 9.22 13.30 -4.14
CA LEU A 473 10.05 13.12 -5.32
C LEU A 473 9.33 13.67 -6.56
N ASP A 474 9.98 14.60 -7.25
CA ASP A 474 9.43 15.35 -8.38
C ASP A 474 10.07 14.85 -9.68
N LEU A 475 9.47 13.82 -10.29
CA LEU A 475 10.03 13.17 -11.47
C LEU A 475 10.11 14.09 -12.71
N LYS A 476 9.34 15.19 -12.73
CA LYS A 476 9.34 16.15 -13.84
C LYS A 476 10.49 17.14 -13.74
N LYS A 477 10.94 17.42 -12.52
CA LYS A 477 11.96 18.43 -12.23
C LYS A 477 13.37 17.88 -12.45
N THR A 478 13.67 17.66 -13.72
CA THR A 478 14.94 17.12 -14.23
C THR A 478 16.01 18.18 -14.43
N GLU A 479 15.64 19.48 -14.43
CA GLU A 479 16.56 20.58 -14.67
C GLU A 479 17.41 20.91 -13.43
N ASP A 480 18.72 21.04 -13.65
CA ASP A 480 19.66 21.53 -12.65
C ASP A 480 19.62 23.07 -12.66
N PHE A 481 18.91 23.64 -11.69
CA PHE A 481 18.75 25.09 -11.60
C PHE A 481 20.08 25.81 -11.41
N ASP A 482 21.09 25.20 -10.77
CA ASP A 482 22.40 25.82 -10.66
C ASP A 482 23.14 25.80 -11.99
N ALA A 483 23.04 24.72 -12.77
CA ALA A 483 23.57 24.71 -14.13
C ALA A 483 22.89 25.78 -15.00
N HIS A 484 21.58 25.97 -14.87
CA HIS A 484 20.86 27.04 -15.58
C HIS A 484 21.22 28.44 -15.06
N ILE A 485 21.39 28.62 -13.75
CA ILE A 485 21.78 29.88 -13.13
C ILE A 485 23.23 30.22 -13.50
N GLU A 486 24.17 29.27 -13.45
CA GLU A 486 25.56 29.44 -13.88
C GLU A 486 25.66 29.68 -15.39
N GLN A 487 24.91 28.92 -16.21
CA GLN A 487 24.85 29.15 -17.65
C GLN A 487 24.31 30.55 -17.95
N LYS A 488 23.24 30.98 -17.26
CA LYS A 488 22.67 32.32 -17.46
C LYS A 488 23.58 33.41 -16.92
N ALA A 489 24.19 33.23 -15.75
CA ALA A 489 25.17 34.14 -15.16
C ALA A 489 26.41 34.29 -16.05
N SER A 490 26.94 33.20 -16.61
CA SER A 490 28.10 33.23 -17.52
C SER A 490 27.80 33.92 -18.86
N THR A 491 26.53 34.01 -19.27
CA THR A 491 26.11 34.75 -20.46
C THR A 491 25.76 36.22 -20.22
N LEU A 492 25.64 36.64 -18.95
CA LEU A 492 25.34 38.03 -18.60
C LEU A 492 26.65 38.82 -18.59
N ALA A 493 26.71 39.91 -19.37
CA ALA A 493 27.79 40.89 -19.24
C ALA A 493 27.68 41.62 -17.89
N ASP A 494 28.81 42.05 -17.30
CA ASP A 494 28.84 42.75 -16.00
C ASP A 494 27.87 43.95 -15.93
N ASP A 495 27.70 44.67 -17.04
CA ASP A 495 26.74 45.79 -17.16
C ASP A 495 25.25 45.37 -17.06
N SER A 496 24.95 44.11 -17.38
CA SER A 496 23.59 43.54 -17.35
C SER A 496 23.17 43.12 -15.94
N ILE A 497 24.12 42.69 -15.10
CA ILE A 497 23.89 42.36 -13.68
C ILE A 497 23.46 43.62 -12.93
N ASN A 498 24.17 44.73 -13.17
CA ASN A 498 23.86 46.03 -12.60
C ASN A 498 22.48 46.55 -13.02
N SER A 499 22.08 46.28 -14.27
CA SER A 499 20.76 46.64 -14.77
C SER A 499 19.64 45.81 -14.13
N ALA A 500 19.85 44.51 -13.94
CA ALA A 500 18.90 43.62 -13.28
C ALA A 500 18.74 43.94 -11.78
N TYR A 501 19.85 44.20 -11.07
CA TYR A 501 19.83 44.64 -9.67
C TYR A 501 19.05 45.95 -9.51
N ARG A 502 19.30 46.94 -10.39
CA ARG A 502 18.55 48.20 -10.41
C ARG A 502 17.06 47.99 -10.64
N ALA A 503 16.68 47.13 -11.59
CA ALA A 503 15.27 46.81 -11.86
C ALA A 503 14.58 46.19 -10.64
N ALA A 504 15.21 45.19 -10.01
CA ALA A 504 14.68 44.53 -8.81
C ALA A 504 14.55 45.52 -7.63
N MET A 505 15.54 46.41 -7.45
CA MET A 505 15.47 47.43 -6.39
C MET A 505 14.36 48.45 -6.62
N LEU A 506 14.10 48.85 -7.86
CA LEU A 506 12.99 49.76 -8.18
C LEU A 506 11.64 49.12 -7.89
N GLU A 507 11.49 47.82 -8.15
CA GLU A 507 10.29 47.06 -7.82
C GLU A 507 10.07 46.94 -6.31
N ILE A 508 11.12 46.59 -5.54
CA ILE A 508 11.06 46.49 -4.07
C ILE A 508 10.72 47.84 -3.43
N LEU A 509 11.23 48.93 -3.98
CA LEU A 509 11.00 50.30 -3.47
C LEU A 509 9.71 50.93 -4.01
N GLU A 510 8.92 50.16 -4.76
CA GLU A 510 7.64 50.57 -5.39
C GLU A 510 7.78 51.86 -6.24
N GLN A 511 8.96 52.08 -6.84
CA GLN A 511 9.24 53.25 -7.68
C GLN A 511 8.93 52.93 -9.15
N THR A 512 7.69 53.18 -9.57
CA THR A 512 7.20 52.86 -10.93
C THR A 512 7.34 53.98 -11.96
N ASP A 513 8.02 55.08 -11.64
CA ASP A 513 8.08 56.24 -12.54
C ASP A 513 9.06 55.98 -13.71
N THR A 514 8.51 55.52 -14.83
CA THR A 514 9.22 55.09 -16.05
C THR A 514 9.66 56.25 -16.95
N GLN A 515 10.00 57.43 -16.40
CA GLN A 515 10.67 58.46 -17.19
C GLN A 515 12.18 58.35 -17.01
N GLN A 516 12.83 57.91 -18.09
CA GLN A 516 14.26 57.90 -18.29
C GLN A 516 14.85 59.30 -18.05
N SER A 517 15.17 59.62 -16.80
CA SER A 517 16.21 60.59 -16.49
C SER A 517 17.51 59.80 -16.32
N HIS A 518 18.58 60.28 -16.93
CA HIS A 518 19.93 59.72 -16.82
C HIS A 518 20.46 59.72 -15.37
N THR A 519 19.70 60.33 -14.45
CA THR A 519 19.95 60.43 -13.02
C THR A 519 18.79 59.82 -12.23
N ALA A 520 19.00 58.57 -11.80
CA ALA A 520 18.13 57.73 -10.97
C ALA A 520 17.96 58.29 -9.54
N MET A 521 17.26 59.43 -9.37
CA MET A 521 17.00 60.06 -8.07
C MET A 521 15.53 60.40 -7.85
N TRP A 522 14.91 59.77 -6.85
CA TRP A 522 13.49 59.86 -6.51
C TRP A 522 13.27 60.55 -5.17
N GLN A 523 12.18 61.31 -5.03
CA GLN A 523 11.81 61.90 -3.76
C GLN A 523 11.20 60.82 -2.86
N HIS A 524 11.66 60.75 -1.61
CA HIS A 524 11.25 59.74 -0.64
C HIS A 524 10.86 60.41 0.68
N GLU A 525 9.87 59.88 1.39
CA GLU A 525 9.49 60.36 2.72
C GLU A 525 9.79 59.30 3.78
N LEU A 526 10.51 59.71 4.83
CA LEU A 526 10.73 58.88 6.01
C LEU A 526 9.97 59.47 7.20
N LYS A 527 9.21 58.62 7.89
CA LYS A 527 8.55 59.01 9.13
C LYS A 527 9.56 59.03 10.28
N TRP A 528 9.81 60.21 10.84
CA TRP A 528 10.57 60.32 12.08
C TRP A 528 9.67 59.94 13.26
N ILE A 529 9.75 58.66 13.66
CA ILE A 529 8.83 58.03 14.62
C ILE A 529 8.71 58.82 15.93
N GLU A 530 9.82 59.24 16.53
CA GLU A 530 9.84 59.96 17.81
C GLU A 530 9.17 61.34 17.77
N LYS A 531 9.21 62.02 16.61
CA LYS A 531 8.63 63.35 16.42
C LYS A 531 7.29 63.31 15.70
N ASN A 532 6.87 62.13 15.23
CA ASN A 532 5.67 61.87 14.44
C ASN A 532 5.51 62.83 13.25
N ILE A 533 6.62 63.14 12.57
CA ILE A 533 6.66 64.04 11.40
C ILE A 533 7.32 63.29 10.23
N ASN A 534 6.79 63.47 9.02
CA ASN A 534 7.43 62.97 7.80
C ASN A 534 8.52 63.94 7.35
N ARG A 535 9.69 63.40 7.03
CA ARG A 535 10.84 64.12 6.50
C ARG A 535 10.98 63.79 5.02
N PRO A 536 11.03 64.78 4.13
CA PRO A 536 11.33 64.55 2.73
C PRO A 536 12.84 64.37 2.54
N GLY A 537 13.24 63.47 1.66
CA GLY A 537 14.63 63.22 1.29
C GLY A 537 14.73 62.66 -0.12
N TRP A 538 15.96 62.39 -0.54
CA TRP A 538 16.25 61.85 -1.87
C TRP A 538 16.73 60.40 -1.78
N LEU A 539 16.19 59.53 -2.62
CA LEU A 539 16.61 58.15 -2.81
C LEU A 539 17.40 58.04 -4.12
N PHE A 540 18.61 57.46 -4.05
CA PHE A 540 19.53 57.36 -5.19
C PHE A 540 20.13 55.96 -5.31
N LEU A 541 20.09 55.38 -6.52
CA LEU A 541 20.72 54.09 -6.84
C LEU A 541 22.10 54.33 -7.48
N GLY A 542 23.14 54.43 -6.66
CA GLY A 542 24.51 54.69 -7.11
C GLY A 542 25.39 55.25 -6.02
N SER A 543 26.64 55.57 -6.38
CA SER A 543 27.62 56.09 -5.43
C SER A 543 27.37 57.57 -5.11
N PRO A 544 27.70 58.06 -3.90
CA PRO A 544 27.52 59.48 -3.54
C PRO A 544 28.17 60.48 -4.51
N ASN A 545 29.26 60.08 -5.17
CA ASN A 545 30.01 60.88 -6.14
C ASN A 545 29.27 61.06 -7.49
N GLU A 546 28.29 60.21 -7.77
CA GLU A 546 27.50 60.22 -9.01
C GLU A 546 26.18 61.00 -8.86
N ARG A 547 25.94 61.54 -7.67
CA ARG A 547 24.71 62.26 -7.33
C ARG A 547 24.60 63.57 -8.11
N GLU A 548 23.42 63.80 -8.67
CA GLU A 548 23.06 65.07 -9.31
C GLU A 548 23.03 66.22 -8.30
N THR A 549 23.83 67.26 -8.55
CA THR A 549 23.94 68.45 -7.67
C THR A 549 22.94 69.56 -8.02
N ALA A 550 22.19 69.41 -9.11
CA ALA A 550 21.23 70.40 -9.60
C ALA A 550 19.89 70.40 -8.83
N LYS A 551 19.56 69.33 -8.07
CA LYS A 551 18.34 69.27 -7.26
C LYS A 551 18.56 69.92 -5.88
N PRO A 552 17.56 70.63 -5.33
CA PRO A 552 17.69 71.28 -4.03
C PRO A 552 17.90 70.27 -2.89
N PRO A 553 18.71 70.62 -1.87
CA PRO A 553 18.91 69.76 -0.71
C PRO A 553 17.62 69.59 0.09
N LEU A 554 17.35 68.34 0.49
CA LEU A 554 16.27 67.96 1.41
C LEU A 554 16.87 67.43 2.72
N ASP A 555 16.01 66.96 3.64
CA ASP A 555 16.41 66.62 5.00
C ASP A 555 17.35 65.40 5.08
N TYR A 556 17.38 64.51 4.07
CA TYR A 556 18.32 63.38 3.99
C TYR A 556 18.54 62.86 2.56
N TYR A 557 19.56 61.99 2.41
CA TYR A 557 19.85 61.21 1.21
C TYR A 557 20.00 59.72 1.58
N MET A 558 19.38 58.84 0.80
CA MET A 558 19.49 57.38 0.93
C MET A 558 20.14 56.81 -0.34
N TYR A 559 21.31 56.19 -0.17
CA TYR A 559 22.12 55.66 -1.26
C TYR A 559 22.08 54.13 -1.26
N PHE A 560 21.77 53.52 -2.40
CA PHE A 560 21.95 52.09 -2.62
C PHE A 560 23.14 51.90 -3.55
N ILE A 561 24.23 51.47 -2.96
CA ILE A 561 25.47 51.18 -3.68
C ILE A 561 25.28 49.84 -4.39
N GLN A 562 25.88 49.71 -5.57
CA GLN A 562 25.89 48.44 -6.30
C GLN A 562 26.73 47.41 -5.52
N PRO A 563 26.34 46.13 -5.50
CA PRO A 563 27.21 45.08 -5.01
C PRO A 563 28.47 45.00 -5.87
N GLU A 564 29.64 44.89 -5.24
CA GLU A 564 30.94 44.67 -5.91
C GLU A 564 31.07 43.26 -6.47
#